data_AF-A0A0W0VE86-F1
#
_entry.id   AF-A0A0W0VE86-F1
#
_cell.length_a   1.000
_cell.length_b   1.000
_cell.length_c   1.000
_cell.angle_alpha   90.00
_cell.angle_beta   90.00
_cell.angle_gamma   90.00
#
_symmetry.space_group_name_H-M   'P 1'
#
loop_
_entity.id
_entity.type
_entity.pdbx_description
1 polymer ?
#
loop_
_entity_poly.entity_id
_entity_poly.type
_entity_poly.pdbx_seq_one_letter_code
_entity_poly.pdbx_strand_id
1 'polypeptide(L)' 'MFGDRIKKALIDAGLQTIPEDESVPLTQVGLDNLVLALLVVELEHEFKIQIPIIPLVKEKFSSISSIQNYLIELGVQ' A
#
# COMPACT_ATOMS: atom_id res chain seq x y z
N MET A 1 8.21 -10.29 7.35
CA MET A 1 7.23 -9.68 8.29
C MET A 1 6.17 -8.94 7.49
N PHE A 2 5.02 -8.61 8.09
CA PHE A 2 3.89 -7.96 7.40
C PHE A 2 4.31 -6.68 6.64
N GLY A 3 5.13 -5.83 7.29
CA GLY A 3 5.71 -4.63 6.69
C GLY A 3 6.63 -4.91 5.48
N ASP A 4 7.42 -5.99 5.49
CA ASP A 4 8.29 -6.33 4.35
C ASP A 4 7.47 -6.67 3.10
N ARG A 5 6.31 -7.30 3.27
CA ARG A 5 5.41 -7.65 2.16
C ARG A 5 4.74 -6.40 1.57
N ILE A 6 4.37 -5.45 2.42
CA ILE A 6 3.87 -4.13 1.97
C ILE A 6 4.97 -3.39 1.20
N LYS A 7 6.21 -3.36 1.72
CA LYS A 7 7.36 -2.74 1.05
C LYS A 7 7.65 -3.40 -0.30
N LYS A 8 7.57 -4.73 -0.37
CA LYS A 8 7.67 -5.47 -1.63
C LYS A 8 6.58 -5.05 -2.62
N ALA A 9 5.31 -5.02 -2.21
CA ALA A 9 4.21 -4.59 -3.09
C ALA A 9 4.38 -3.14 -3.57
N LEU A 10 4.94 -2.25 -2.74
CA LEU A 10 5.27 -0.87 -3.15
C LEU A 10 6.36 -0.83 -4.22
N ILE A 11 7.40 -1.66 -4.09
CA ILE A 11 8.46 -1.79 -5.11
C ILE A 11 7.89 -2.35 -6.41
N ASP A 12 7.10 -3.41 -6.32
CA ASP A 12 6.49 -4.08 -7.48
C ASP A 12 5.50 -3.15 -8.22
N ALA A 13 4.82 -2.27 -7.48
CA ALA A 13 3.95 -1.22 -8.04
C ALA A 13 4.72 -0.05 -8.72
N GLY A 14 6.05 -0.02 -8.60
CA GLY A 14 6.90 0.99 -9.25
C GLY A 14 7.32 2.15 -8.35
N LEU A 15 7.16 2.06 -7.03
CA LEU A 15 7.65 3.09 -6.12
C LEU A 15 9.19 3.04 -6.04
N GLN A 16 9.85 4.12 -6.48
CA GLN A 16 11.32 4.15 -6.62
C GLN A 16 12.06 4.22 -5.28
N THR A 17 11.41 4.69 -4.22
CA THR A 17 12.03 4.86 -2.91
C THR A 17 11.05 4.46 -1.83
N ILE A 18 11.48 3.55 -0.97
CA ILE A 18 10.73 3.12 0.21
C ILE A 18 11.21 3.96 1.39
N PRO A 19 10.33 4.73 2.06
CA PRO A 19 10.73 5.49 3.23
C PRO A 19 11.11 4.54 4.38
N GLU A 20 12.17 4.88 5.10
CA GLU A 20 12.58 4.12 6.29
C GLU A 20 11.55 4.25 7.42
N ASP A 21 10.95 5.43 7.56
CA ASP A 21 9.86 5.72 8.49
C ASP A 21 8.51 5.42 7.82
N GLU A 22 7.78 4.45 8.39
CA GLU A 22 6.50 3.95 7.87
C GLU A 22 5.34 4.95 7.99
N SER A 23 5.53 6.05 8.73
CA SER A 23 4.57 7.14 8.87
C SER A 23 4.70 8.21 7.79
N VAL A 24 5.78 8.20 6.99
CA VAL A 24 6.02 9.18 5.93
C VAL A 24 4.94 9.09 4.86
N PRO A 25 4.38 10.24 4.41
CA PRO A 25 3.41 10.25 3.33
C PRO A 25 4.01 9.72 2.02
N LEU A 26 3.41 8.67 1.47
CA LEU A 26 3.89 8.01 0.24
C LEU A 26 3.83 8.94 -0.99
N THR A 27 2.98 9.97 -0.96
CA THR A 27 2.94 11.01 -2.00
C THR A 27 4.24 11.81 -2.08
N GLN A 28 5.04 11.88 -1.01
CA GLN A 28 6.34 12.55 -1.01
C GLN A 28 7.44 11.72 -1.68
N VAL A 29 7.23 10.41 -1.84
CA VAL A 29 8.17 9.47 -2.44
C VAL A 29 7.68 8.90 -3.77
N GLY A 30 6.67 9.53 -4.38
CA GLY A 30 6.24 9.25 -5.75
C GLY A 30 4.99 8.36 -5.89
N LEU A 31 4.20 8.15 -4.84
CA LEU A 31 2.90 7.49 -4.97
C LEU A 31 1.87 8.44 -5.59
N ASP A 32 1.79 8.43 -6.93
CA ASP A 32 0.73 9.09 -7.69
C ASP A 32 -0.51 8.18 -7.87
N ASN A 33 -1.55 8.67 -8.55
CA ASN A 33 -2.78 7.90 -8.74
C ASN A 33 -2.57 6.62 -9.58
N LEU A 34 -1.59 6.60 -10.49
CA LEU A 34 -1.29 5.43 -11.31
C LEU A 34 -0.57 4.37 -10.46
N VAL A 35 0.46 4.77 -9.72
CA VAL A 35 1.20 3.89 -8.81
C VAL A 35 0.26 3.37 -7.70
N LEU A 36 -0.67 4.20 -7.22
CA LEU A 36 -1.71 3.76 -6.28
C LEU A 36 -2.60 2.65 -6.87
N ALA A 37 -3.04 2.81 -8.13
CA ALA A 37 -3.87 1.79 -8.77
C ALA A 37 -3.09 0.47 -8.94
N LEU A 38 -1.81 0.54 -9.30
CA LEU A 38 -0.93 -0.63 -9.38
C LEU A 38 -0.68 -1.26 -8.01
N LEU A 39 -0.46 -0.44 -6.98
CA LEU A 39 -0.27 -0.89 -5.61
C LEU A 39 -1.46 -1.69 -5.10
N VAL A 40 -2.69 -1.27 -5.40
CA VAL A 40 -3.88 -2.03 -5.02
C VAL A 40 -3.84 -3.43 -5.64
N VAL A 41 -3.50 -3.55 -6.92
CA VAL A 41 -3.38 -4.84 -7.61
C VAL A 41 -2.28 -5.72 -6.98
N GLU A 42 -1.12 -5.13 -6.69
CA GLU A 42 0.00 -5.87 -6.07
C GLU A 42 -0.33 -6.33 -4.64
N LEU A 43 -1.07 -5.53 -3.87
CA LEU A 43 -1.53 -5.91 -2.52
C LEU A 43 -2.57 -7.03 -2.58
N GLU A 44 -3.52 -6.97 -3.52
CA GLU A 44 -4.49 -8.04 -3.75
C GLU A 44 -3.79 -9.36 -4.10
N HIS A 45 -2.78 -9.30 -4.98
CA HIS A 45 -2.00 -10.46 -5.38
C HIS A 45 -1.13 -11.01 -4.22
N GLU A 46 -0.37 -10.14 -3.54
CA GLU A 46 0.54 -10.52 -2.46
C GLU A 46 -0.23 -11.10 -1.27
N PHE A 47 -1.37 -10.52 -0.89
CA PHE A 47 -2.16 -10.95 0.27
C PHE A 47 -3.34 -11.86 -0.05
N LYS A 48 -3.62 -12.13 -1.33
CA LYS A 48 -4.74 -12.95 -1.82
C LYS A 48 -6.09 -12.48 -1.28
N ILE A 49 -6.28 -11.16 -1.29
CA ILE A 49 -7.52 -10.49 -0.87
C ILE A 49 -8.14 -9.71 -2.03
N GLN A 50 -9.35 -9.22 -1.85
CA GLN A 50 -9.94 -8.19 -2.70
C GLN A 50 -10.04 -6.88 -1.93
N ILE A 51 -9.51 -5.81 -2.52
CA ILE A 51 -9.58 -4.47 -1.97
C ILE A 51 -10.72 -3.74 -2.67
N PRO A 52 -11.77 -3.32 -1.94
CA PRO A 52 -12.89 -2.62 -2.56
C PRO A 52 -12.43 -1.28 -3.16
N ILE A 53 -12.52 -1.18 -4.49
CA ILE A 53 -12.07 -0.02 -5.28
C ILE A 53 -12.95 1.23 -5.03
N ILE A 54 -14.14 1.07 -4.43
CA ILE A 54 -15.11 2.16 -4.29
C ILE A 54 -15.59 2.31 -2.83
N PRO A 55 -15.34 3.47 -2.19
CA PRO A 55 -14.40 4.53 -2.58
C PRO A 55 -12.96 4.18 -2.17
N LEU A 56 -12.01 4.32 -3.10
CA LEU A 56 -10.57 4.27 -2.80
C LEU A 56 -10.21 5.48 -1.94
N VAL A 57 -10.23 5.29 -0.62
CA VAL A 57 -9.96 6.37 0.33
C VAL A 57 -8.44 6.60 0.37
N LYS A 58 -7.98 7.72 -0.19
CA LYS A 58 -6.55 8.08 -0.24
C LYS A 58 -5.85 8.00 1.13
N GLU A 59 -6.59 8.24 2.21
CA GLU A 59 -6.10 8.15 3.59
C GLU A 59 -5.63 6.74 3.96
N LYS A 60 -6.28 5.69 3.44
CA LYS A 60 -5.90 4.28 3.67
C LYS A 60 -4.57 3.92 2.99
N PHE A 61 -4.15 4.69 1.98
CA PHE A 61 -2.91 4.50 1.23
C PHE A 61 -1.93 5.66 1.42
N SER A 62 -2.08 6.42 2.51
CA SER A 62 -1.28 7.62 2.77
C SER A 62 0.15 7.30 3.24
N SER A 63 0.34 6.22 3.99
CA SER A 63 1.63 5.77 4.53
C SER A 63 1.70 4.23 4.60
N ILE A 64 2.88 3.66 4.86
CA ILE A 64 3.01 2.21 5.07
C ILE A 64 2.15 1.77 6.27
N SER A 65 2.16 2.56 7.35
CA SER A 65 1.33 2.27 8.52
C SER A 65 -0.17 2.33 8.22
N SER A 66 -0.63 3.26 7.37
CA SER A 66 -2.06 3.32 7.02
C SER A 66 -2.48 2.11 6.18
N ILE A 67 -1.62 1.69 5.24
CA ILE A 67 -1.85 0.49 4.42
C ILE A 67 -1.92 -0.74 5.32
N GLN A 68 -0.98 -0.85 6.26
CA GLN A 68 -0.96 -1.95 7.20
C GLN A 68 -2.25 -2.04 8.02
N ASN A 69 -2.69 -0.92 8.61
CA ASN A 69 -3.94 -0.87 9.36
C ASN A 69 -5.14 -1.25 8.49
N TYR A 70 -5.17 -0.78 7.24
CA TYR A 70 -6.25 -1.10 6.32
C TYR A 70 -6.29 -2.60 5.95
N LEU A 71 -5.14 -3.22 5.69
CA LEU A 71 -5.06 -4.66 5.43
C LEU A 71 -5.53 -5.49 6.63
N ILE A 72 -5.20 -5.04 7.86
CA ILE A 72 -5.70 -5.67 9.08
C ILE A 72 -7.22 -5.53 9.20
N GLU A 73 -7.79 -4.37 8.88
CA GLU A 73 -9.25 -4.17 8.83
C GLU A 73 -9.93 -5.11 7.81
N LEU A 74 -9.23 -5.47 6.73
CA LEU A 74 -9.67 -6.45 5.73
C LEU A 74 -9.46 -7.92 6.16
N GLY A 75 -8.92 -8.16 7.35
CA GLY A 75 -8.74 -9.50 7.92
C GLY A 75 -7.41 -10.18 7.60
N VAL A 76 -6.42 -9.43 7.07
CA VAL A 76 -5.07 -9.95 6.83
C VAL A 76 -4.29 -10.01 8.16
N GLN A 77 -3.55 -11.11 8.39
CA GLN A 77 -2.69 -11.34 9.55
C GLN A 77 -1.22 -11.55 9.14
#